data_AF-A0A0G0CCY2-F1
#
_entry.id   AF-A0A0G0CCY2-F1
#
_cell.length_a   1.000
_cell.length_b   1.000
_cell.length_c   1.000
_cell.angle_alpha   90.00
_cell.angle_beta   90.00
_cell.angle_gamma   90.00
#
_symmetry.space_group_name_H-M   'P 1'
#
loop_
_entity.id
_entity.type
_entity.pdbx_description
1 polymer ?
#
loop_
_entity_poly.entity_id
_entity_poly.type
_entity_poly.pdbx_seq_one_letter_code
_entity_poly.pdbx_strand_id
1 'polypeptide(L)'
;MTKQVFDKNTMEINKYKDFWQKYEYKIVLAVGFVLVAVISFEGGILKGQKLSQNPVIIEKLIENAVPIENNSNSAVQGVSQSQNLPSEVKKSENSAIEQPKDCAFVGSKNSNKYHLPTCRYAKSIKPENRVCFSSEDDAKSKGYLPDKNCIK
;
A
#
# COMPACT_ATOMS: atom_id res chain seq x y z
N MET A 1 -19.87 2.12 -49.80
CA MET A 1 -19.67 2.26 -48.33
C MET A 1 -18.27 1.88 -47.83
N THR A 2 -17.43 1.22 -48.62
CA THR A 2 -16.11 0.72 -48.20
C THR A 2 -15.01 1.78 -48.08
N LYS A 3 -15.06 2.87 -48.86
CA LYS A 3 -14.02 3.92 -48.87
C LYS A 3 -13.95 4.72 -47.55
N GLN A 4 -15.11 5.10 -46.99
CA GLN A 4 -15.17 5.89 -45.74
C GLN A 4 -14.68 5.13 -44.50
N VAL A 5 -14.75 3.80 -44.48
CA VAL A 5 -14.24 2.98 -43.36
C VAL A 5 -12.72 2.86 -43.44
N PHE A 6 -12.16 2.79 -44.65
CA PHE A 6 -10.73 2.70 -44.88
C PHE A 6 -10.01 4.02 -44.54
N ASP A 7 -10.61 5.17 -44.91
CA ASP A 7 -10.04 6.48 -44.62
C ASP A 7 -10.05 6.82 -43.11
N LYS A 8 -11.10 6.41 -42.38
CA LYS A 8 -11.15 6.57 -40.90
C LYS A 8 -10.07 5.77 -40.18
N ASN A 9 -9.86 4.51 -40.59
CA ASN A 9 -8.80 3.67 -40.00
C ASN A 9 -7.40 4.25 -40.26
N THR A 10 -7.18 4.86 -41.42
CA THR A 10 -5.87 5.42 -41.78
C THR A 10 -5.53 6.69 -40.98
N MET A 11 -6.54 7.53 -40.69
CA MET A 11 -6.36 8.76 -39.90
C MET A 11 -6.09 8.48 -38.41
N GLU A 12 -6.75 7.47 -37.84
CA GLU A 12 -6.51 7.00 -36.46
C GLU A 12 -5.07 6.48 -36.29
N ILE A 13 -4.59 5.62 -37.19
CA ILE A 13 -3.24 5.02 -37.12
C ILE A 13 -2.13 6.07 -37.12
N ASN A 14 -2.28 7.14 -37.90
CA ASN A 14 -1.26 8.21 -37.98
C ASN A 14 -1.16 8.99 -36.67
N LYS A 15 -2.28 9.22 -35.97
CA LYS A 15 -2.30 9.89 -34.67
C LYS A 15 -1.58 9.09 -33.59
N TYR A 16 -1.70 7.75 -33.62
CA TYR A 16 -0.95 6.88 -32.70
C TYR A 16 0.53 6.87 -33.06
N LYS A 17 0.91 6.82 -34.33
CA LYS A 17 2.33 6.84 -34.74
C LYS A 17 3.09 8.05 -34.19
N ASP A 18 2.52 9.25 -34.28
CA ASP A 18 3.15 10.47 -33.76
C ASP A 18 3.32 10.42 -32.24
N PHE A 19 2.36 9.84 -31.53
CA PHE A 19 2.42 9.64 -30.08
C PHE A 19 3.52 8.63 -29.69
N TRP A 20 3.60 7.50 -30.39
CA TRP A 20 4.61 6.48 -30.17
C TRP A 20 6.01 6.99 -30.47
N GLN A 21 6.19 7.76 -31.54
CA GLN A 21 7.49 8.36 -31.89
C GLN A 21 7.92 9.44 -30.88
N LYS A 22 6.97 10.23 -30.37
CA LYS A 22 7.26 11.26 -29.35
C LYS A 22 7.67 10.67 -28.00
N TYR A 23 7.15 9.50 -27.64
CA TYR A 23 7.40 8.86 -26.34
C TYR A 23 8.20 7.57 -26.45
N GLU A 24 8.81 7.28 -27.60
CA GLU A 24 9.46 6.01 -27.93
C GLU A 24 10.41 5.55 -26.82
N TYR A 25 11.41 6.38 -26.48
CA TYR A 25 12.39 6.04 -25.45
C TYR A 25 11.75 5.80 -24.07
N LYS A 26 10.73 6.59 -23.69
CA LYS A 26 10.05 6.44 -22.40
C LYS A 26 9.21 5.16 -22.34
N ILE A 27 8.54 4.83 -23.44
CA ILE A 27 7.75 3.61 -23.57
C ILE A 27 8.67 2.39 -23.58
N VAL A 28 9.76 2.41 -24.35
CA VAL A 28 10.76 1.34 -24.38
C VAL A 28 11.36 1.11 -22.98
N LEU A 29 11.69 2.18 -22.26
CA LEU A 29 12.23 2.09 -20.90
C LEU A 29 11.19 1.51 -19.91
N ALA A 30 9.93 1.95 -20.00
CA ALA A 30 8.85 1.44 -19.15
C ALA A 30 8.54 -0.04 -19.45
N VAL A 31 8.42 -0.40 -20.73
CA VAL A 31 8.16 -1.78 -21.16
C VAL A 31 9.34 -2.69 -20.77
N GLY A 32 10.58 -2.23 -20.95
CA GLY A 32 11.77 -2.95 -20.52
C GLY A 32 11.78 -3.22 -19.01
N PHE A 33 11.47 -2.21 -18.18
CA PHE A 33 11.37 -2.38 -16.73
C PHE A 33 10.28 -3.39 -16.34
N VAL A 34 9.11 -3.31 -16.98
CA VAL A 34 8.00 -4.26 -16.75
C VAL A 34 8.41 -5.68 -17.12
N LEU A 35 9.09 -5.88 -18.25
CA LEU A 35 9.57 -7.20 -18.66
C LEU A 35 10.56 -7.79 -17.65
N VAL A 36 11.52 -7.00 -17.17
CA VAL A 36 12.48 -7.44 -16.15
C VAL A 36 11.79 -7.83 -14.84
N ALA A 37 10.78 -7.05 -14.43
CA ALA A 37 10.00 -7.33 -13.23
C ALA A 37 9.22 -8.66 -13.35
N VAL A 38 8.58 -8.92 -14.49
CA VAL A 38 7.83 -10.16 -14.75
C VAL A 38 8.75 -11.38 -14.72
N ILE A 39 9.90 -11.32 -15.40
CA ILE A 39 10.88 -12.42 -15.42
C ILE A 39 11.40 -12.73 -14.00
N SER A 40 11.66 -11.69 -13.22
CA SER A 40 12.14 -11.84 -11.84
C SER A 40 11.07 -12.42 -10.91
N PHE A 41 9.82 -11.99 -11.08
CA PHE A 41 8.68 -12.50 -10.33
C PHE A 41 8.45 -14.00 -10.59
N GLU A 42 8.53 -14.43 -11.84
CA GLU A 42 8.36 -15.82 -12.23
C GLU A 42 9.49 -16.72 -11.70
N GLY A 43 10.74 -16.24 -11.71
CA GLY A 43 11.87 -16.95 -11.10
C GLY A 43 11.76 -17.08 -9.56
N GLY A 44 11.18 -16.07 -8.89
CA GLY A 44 10.99 -16.07 -7.44
C GLY A 44 9.94 -17.08 -6.95
N ILE A 45 8.81 -17.16 -7.66
CA ILE A 45 7.69 -18.08 -7.32
C ILE A 45 8.17 -19.54 -7.32
N LEU A 46 8.99 -19.94 -8.29
CA LEU A 46 9.49 -21.33 -8.41
C LEU A 46 10.45 -21.74 -7.28
N LYS A 47 11.18 -20.80 -6.68
CA LYS A 47 12.17 -21.09 -5.64
C LYS A 47 11.57 -21.12 -4.23
N GLY A 48 10.48 -20.40 -4.01
CA GLY A 48 9.87 -20.19 -2.68
C GLY A 48 9.25 -21.43 -2.03
N GLN A 49 8.83 -22.42 -2.82
CA GLN A 49 8.20 -23.65 -2.29
C GLN A 49 9.20 -24.71 -1.79
N LYS A 50 10.51 -24.52 -1.98
CA LYS A 50 11.53 -25.55 -1.66
C LYS A 50 12.26 -25.36 -0.33
N LEU A 51 11.94 -24.32 0.46
CA LEU A 51 12.61 -24.02 1.74
C LEU A 51 11.90 -24.57 2.99
N SER A 52 10.80 -25.32 2.85
CA SER A 52 10.03 -25.88 3.99
C SER A 52 10.26 -27.37 4.25
N GLN A 53 11.41 -27.93 3.86
CA GLN A 53 11.76 -29.30 4.25
C GLN A 53 13.15 -29.31 4.87
N ASN A 54 13.17 -29.09 6.18
CA ASN A 54 13.88 -29.88 7.18
C ASN A 54 13.69 -29.17 8.53
N PRO A 55 12.67 -29.52 9.33
CA PRO A 55 12.61 -29.03 10.69
C PRO A 55 13.84 -29.56 11.44
N VAL A 56 14.59 -28.65 12.08
CA VAL A 56 15.70 -29.01 12.97
C VAL A 56 15.09 -29.71 14.18
N ILE A 57 15.18 -31.04 14.22
CA ILE A 57 14.79 -31.82 15.39
C ILE A 57 15.86 -31.58 16.45
N ILE A 58 15.52 -30.87 17.51
CA ILE A 58 16.36 -30.81 18.72
C ILE A 58 16.13 -32.14 19.45
N GLU A 59 16.99 -33.13 19.22
CA GLU A 59 17.09 -34.30 20.08
C GLU A 59 17.60 -33.85 21.45
N LYS A 60 16.65 -33.61 22.36
CA LYS A 60 16.97 -33.54 23.78
C LYS A 60 17.37 -34.95 24.21
N LEU A 61 18.68 -35.17 24.33
CA LEU A 61 19.24 -36.37 24.95
C LEU A 61 18.74 -36.40 26.41
N ILE A 62 17.70 -37.18 26.68
CA ILE A 62 17.29 -37.48 28.06
C ILE A 62 18.07 -38.73 28.46
N GLU A 63 19.21 -38.48 29.11
CA GLU A 63 19.84 -39.44 29.98
C GLU A 63 18.91 -39.76 31.18
N ASN A 64 18.64 -41.05 31.35
CA ASN A 64 18.25 -41.72 32.60
C ASN A 64 16.84 -41.47 33.18
N ALA A 65 15.92 -42.40 32.94
CA ALA A 65 15.34 -43.30 33.97
C ALA A 65 14.03 -43.96 33.45
N VAL A 66 13.83 -45.22 33.83
CA VAL A 66 12.87 -46.19 33.27
C VAL A 66 11.46 -46.02 33.91
N PRO A 67 10.48 -46.91 33.60
CA PRO A 67 9.13 -46.59 33.11
C PRO A 67 8.14 -46.32 34.26
N ILE A 68 6.90 -45.91 33.98
CA ILE A 68 5.66 -46.51 34.54
C ILE A 68 4.46 -45.91 33.79
N GLU A 69 3.57 -46.83 33.45
CA GLU A 69 2.32 -46.76 32.74
C GLU A 69 1.16 -46.03 33.44
N ASN A 70 0.26 -45.53 32.58
CA ASN A 70 -1.21 -45.58 32.68
C ASN A 70 -1.98 -44.63 33.62
N ASN A 71 -2.66 -43.71 32.93
CA ASN A 71 -4.12 -43.54 32.93
C ASN A 71 -4.73 -42.72 34.08
N SER A 72 -5.27 -41.54 33.73
CA SER A 72 -6.59 -41.07 34.18
C SER A 72 -7.02 -39.83 33.39
N ASN A 73 -8.25 -39.90 32.88
CA ASN A 73 -8.88 -38.94 32.01
C ASN A 73 -9.06 -37.54 32.62
N SER A 74 -8.81 -36.57 31.74
CA SER A 74 -9.36 -35.22 31.62
C SER A 74 -10.51 -34.83 32.56
N ALA A 75 -10.24 -33.82 33.39
CA ALA A 75 -11.26 -32.96 33.97
C ALA A 75 -10.99 -31.49 33.59
N VAL A 76 -12.08 -30.89 33.11
CA VAL A 76 -12.33 -29.51 32.70
C VAL A 76 -12.07 -28.51 33.85
N GLN A 77 -11.80 -27.25 33.47
CA GLN A 77 -12.23 -25.98 34.09
C GLN A 77 -11.10 -25.06 34.56
N GLY A 78 -11.22 -23.78 34.17
CA GLY A 78 -10.59 -22.68 34.90
C GLY A 78 -10.22 -21.46 34.06
N VAL A 79 -11.18 -20.57 33.87
CA VAL A 79 -11.05 -19.23 33.25
C VAL A 79 -10.45 -18.22 34.25
N SER A 80 -9.58 -17.29 33.82
CA SER A 80 -9.76 -15.81 33.85
C SER A 80 -8.48 -14.97 34.09
N GLN A 81 -8.21 -14.07 33.11
CA GLN A 81 -7.85 -12.65 33.18
C GLN A 81 -6.68 -12.13 34.07
N SER A 82 -5.73 -11.40 33.45
CA SER A 82 -5.67 -9.92 33.41
C SER A 82 -4.23 -9.34 33.42
N GLN A 83 -4.01 -8.34 32.55
CA GLN A 83 -3.11 -7.17 32.70
C GLN A 83 -1.58 -7.35 32.91
N ASN A 84 -0.74 -6.91 31.97
CA ASN A 84 -0.22 -5.52 31.89
C ASN A 84 1.01 -5.40 30.98
N LEU A 85 1.05 -4.26 30.27
CA LEU A 85 2.19 -3.69 29.55
C LEU A 85 3.11 -2.97 30.56
N PRO A 86 4.44 -2.93 30.33
CA PRO A 86 5.12 -1.62 30.33
C PRO A 86 5.93 -1.33 29.07
N SER A 87 5.93 -0.04 28.71
CA SER A 87 6.71 0.61 27.64
C SER A 87 8.07 1.11 28.11
N GLU A 88 9.03 1.17 27.19
CA GLU A 88 10.19 2.09 27.17
C GLU A 88 10.69 2.09 25.71
N VAL A 89 10.51 3.06 24.80
CA VAL A 89 10.57 4.54 24.72
C VAL A 89 11.95 5.14 25.03
N LYS A 90 12.63 5.62 23.97
CA LYS A 90 13.19 6.99 23.74
C LYS A 90 14.27 6.89 22.65
N LYS A 91 14.47 7.83 21.70
CA LYS A 91 14.21 9.28 21.60
C LYS A 91 14.34 9.62 20.09
N SER A 92 13.40 10.29 19.39
CA SER A 92 12.91 11.68 19.50
C SER A 92 13.94 12.74 19.06
N GLU A 93 13.61 13.40 17.95
CA GLU A 93 13.70 14.85 17.73
C GLU A 93 12.60 15.23 16.71
N ASN A 94 11.37 15.49 17.15
CA ASN A 94 10.79 16.81 17.47
C ASN A 94 10.73 17.82 16.31
N SER A 95 9.53 18.00 15.76
CA SER A 95 8.91 19.33 15.78
C SER A 95 7.38 19.28 15.70
N ALA A 96 6.81 19.83 16.76
CA ALA A 96 5.52 20.50 16.85
C ALA A 96 4.26 19.68 16.57
N ILE A 97 3.68 19.20 17.68
CA ILE A 97 2.24 19.26 17.91
C ILE A 97 1.81 20.70 17.61
N GLU A 98 1.29 20.94 16.42
CA GLU A 98 0.42 22.08 16.18
C GLU A 98 -1.03 21.59 16.29
N GLN A 99 -1.71 22.13 17.30
CA GLN A 99 -3.13 22.50 17.31
C GLN A 99 -3.68 22.71 15.88
N PRO A 100 -4.97 22.46 15.61
CA PRO A 100 -5.51 22.47 14.27
C PRO A 100 -5.15 23.79 13.59
N LYS A 101 -4.13 23.77 12.72
CA LYS A 101 -3.98 24.78 11.70
C LYS A 101 -5.32 24.74 11.00
N ASP A 102 -6.02 25.87 10.95
CA ASP A 102 -7.17 26.03 10.06
C ASP A 102 -6.63 25.87 8.64
N CYS A 103 -6.51 24.61 8.21
CA CYS A 103 -6.00 24.26 6.91
C CYS A 103 -7.04 24.75 5.92
N ALA A 104 -6.67 25.75 5.10
CA ALA A 104 -7.55 26.31 4.09
C ALA A 104 -8.14 25.21 3.20
N PHE A 105 -7.32 24.20 2.88
CA PHE A 105 -7.73 23.00 2.17
C PHE A 105 -7.15 21.74 2.80
N VAL A 106 -7.93 20.67 2.72
CA VAL A 106 -7.63 19.37 3.30
C VAL A 106 -7.69 18.30 2.22
N GLY A 107 -6.58 17.62 1.98
CA GLY A 107 -6.51 16.42 1.13
C GLY A 107 -6.26 15.15 1.93
N SER A 108 -6.30 14.02 1.23
CA SER A 108 -5.97 12.70 1.77
C SER A 108 -4.68 12.18 1.15
N LYS A 109 -3.85 11.44 1.87
CA LYS A 109 -2.72 10.71 1.28
C LYS A 109 -3.19 9.57 0.36
N ASN A 110 -4.39 9.03 0.62
CA ASN A 110 -4.95 7.93 -0.16
C ASN A 110 -5.69 8.38 -1.41
N SER A 111 -5.99 9.68 -1.56
CA SER A 111 -6.66 10.20 -2.73
C SER A 111 -6.07 11.53 -3.17
N ASN A 112 -5.87 11.70 -4.47
CA ASN A 112 -5.35 12.96 -5.04
C ASN A 112 -6.46 14.02 -5.11
N LYS A 113 -7.34 14.09 -4.12
CA LYS A 113 -8.45 15.05 -4.03
C LYS A 113 -8.27 15.92 -2.81
N TYR A 114 -8.50 17.22 -2.98
CA TYR A 114 -8.56 18.16 -1.87
C TYR A 114 -9.99 18.70 -1.70
N HIS A 115 -10.32 19.02 -0.46
CA HIS A 115 -11.64 19.41 0.02
C HIS A 115 -11.49 20.64 0.93
N LEU A 116 -12.58 21.38 1.16
CA LEU A 116 -12.60 22.36 2.25
C LEU A 116 -12.68 21.66 3.62
N PRO A 117 -12.11 22.25 4.69
CA PRO A 117 -12.19 21.70 6.05
C PRO A 117 -13.64 21.55 6.56
N THR A 118 -14.57 22.33 6.02
CA THR A 118 -16.00 22.27 6.34
C THR A 118 -16.71 21.07 5.69
N CYS A 119 -16.10 20.42 4.70
CA CYS A 119 -16.75 19.37 3.94
C CYS A 119 -16.86 18.04 4.72
N ARG A 120 -17.94 17.30 4.49
CA ARG A 120 -18.16 15.98 5.11
C ARG A 120 -17.00 15.02 4.84
N TYR A 121 -16.49 15.00 3.61
CA TYR A 121 -15.38 14.13 3.23
C TYR A 121 -14.09 14.47 3.98
N ALA A 122 -13.80 15.76 4.19
CA ALA A 122 -12.63 16.19 4.97
C ALA A 122 -12.69 15.70 6.42
N LYS A 123 -13.88 15.67 7.03
CA LYS A 123 -14.09 15.15 8.39
C LYS A 123 -13.89 13.64 8.49
N SER A 124 -14.19 12.90 7.43
CA SER A 124 -13.98 11.44 7.38
C SER A 124 -12.53 11.03 7.11
N ILE A 125 -11.65 11.97 6.74
CA ILE A 125 -10.22 11.69 6.55
C ILE A 125 -9.57 11.48 7.92
N LYS A 126 -9.01 10.29 8.13
CA LYS A 126 -8.20 9.94 9.31
C LYS A 126 -7.05 10.94 9.47
N PRO A 127 -6.71 11.38 10.68
CA PRO A 127 -5.67 12.38 10.91
C PRO A 127 -4.31 11.97 10.33
N GLU A 128 -3.98 10.68 10.39
CA GLU A 128 -2.76 10.08 9.83
C GLU A 128 -2.61 10.29 8.31
N ASN A 129 -3.75 10.33 7.61
CA ASN A 129 -3.85 10.46 6.16
C ASN A 129 -4.22 11.87 5.73
N ARG A 130 -4.39 12.81 6.67
CA ARG A 130 -4.74 14.19 6.35
C ARG A 130 -3.52 14.94 5.82
N VAL A 131 -3.70 15.65 4.72
CA VAL A 131 -2.71 16.58 4.16
C VAL A 131 -3.33 17.97 4.16
N CYS A 132 -2.63 18.94 4.73
CA CYS A 132 -3.10 20.32 4.76
C CYS A 132 -2.40 21.16 3.69
N PHE A 133 -3.18 21.99 2.99
CA PHE A 133 -2.67 22.95 2.01
C PHE A 133 -3.08 24.36 2.40
N SER A 134 -2.17 25.30 2.15
CA SER A 134 -2.36 26.72 2.42
C SER A 134 -3.23 27.42 1.37
N SER A 135 -3.25 26.90 0.14
CA SER A 135 -4.01 27.43 -0.99
C SER A 135 -4.39 26.32 -1.97
N GLU A 136 -5.35 26.61 -2.86
CA GLU A 136 -5.69 25.70 -3.96
C GLU A 136 -4.51 25.44 -4.88
N ASP A 137 -3.68 26.46 -5.13
CA ASP A 137 -2.54 26.34 -6.03
C ASP A 137 -1.44 25.46 -5.44
N ASP A 138 -1.25 25.47 -4.12
CA ASP A 138 -0.35 24.51 -3.44
C ASP A 138 -0.86 23.07 -3.59
N ALA A 139 -2.17 22.86 -3.45
CA ALA A 139 -2.77 21.55 -3.67
C ALA A 139 -2.60 21.09 -5.12
N LYS A 140 -2.90 21.96 -6.11
CA LYS A 140 -2.75 21.67 -7.54
C LYS A 140 -1.29 21.40 -7.92
N SER A 141 -0.35 22.18 -7.38
CA SER A 141 1.10 22.01 -7.60
C SER A 141 1.60 20.67 -7.07
N LYS A 142 0.98 20.15 -5.99
CA LYS A 142 1.23 18.81 -5.44
C LYS A 142 0.46 17.69 -6.16
N GLY A 143 -0.25 18.00 -7.24
CA GLY A 143 -1.00 17.02 -8.04
C GLY A 143 -2.38 16.65 -7.47
N TYR A 144 -2.91 17.44 -6.53
CA TYR A 144 -4.25 17.25 -5.99
C TYR A 144 -5.30 17.97 -6.85
N LEU A 145 -6.43 17.30 -7.05
CA LEU A 145 -7.57 17.76 -7.83
C LEU A 145 -8.69 18.28 -6.91
N PRO A 146 -9.43 19.33 -7.33
CA PRO A 146 -10.57 19.80 -6.56
C PRO A 146 -11.67 18.74 -6.51
N ASP A 147 -12.24 18.50 -5.34
CA ASP A 147 -13.46 17.72 -5.24
C ASP A 147 -14.67 18.58 -5.64
N LYS A 148 -15.35 18.19 -6.72
CA LYS A 148 -16.56 18.83 -7.26
C LYS A 148 -17.69 18.95 -6.22
N ASN A 149 -17.70 18.10 -5.20
CA ASN A 149 -18.74 18.08 -4.17
C ASN A 149 -18.49 19.09 -3.05
N CYS A 150 -17.23 19.48 -2.83
CA CYS A 150 -16.84 20.37 -1.75
C CYS A 150 -16.37 21.74 -2.25
N ILE A 151 -15.75 21.79 -3.43
CA ILE A 151 -15.11 22.95 -4.02
C ILE A 151 -15.87 23.28 -5.30
N LYS A 152 -16.57 24.41 -5.29
CA LYS A 152 -17.47 24.84 -6.36
C LYS A 152 -17.14 26.27 -6.77
#